data_AF-A0A971ZSW9-F1
#
_entry.id   AF-A0A971ZSW9-F1
#
_cell.length_a   1.000
_cell.length_b   1.000
_cell.length_c   1.000
_cell.angle_alpha   90.00
_cell.angle_beta   90.00
_cell.angle_gamma   90.00
#
_symmetry.space_group_name_H-M   'P 1'
#
loop_
_entity.id
_entity.type
_entity.pdbx_description
1 polymer ?
#
loop_
_entity_poly.entity_id
_entity_poly.type
_entity_poly.pdbx_seq_one_letter_code
_entity_poly.pdbx_strand_id
1 'polypeptide(L)'
;MKNKLCIRWLAVGLAVLSFARSADAATNDPNAAYKINLERAISLINTGKTSWASDLSTEAVLCINALEKSGDRSLLPYLAEKSLNAANPKTVRRRAAAAYVNMADMEETVAFMKKMNAAPSVKGTSWLYFLNRQILGKFAAQEKHMNADTKEKFFSCLLDIIQSSNDSEEAEMANRFLLDRIPEYANSRQRATLCRFANTGNAWVTNTYNPIKAHFDVIPPKQRTDLRKRFPDLPPLPGDAPARSSMKVALAIIAGVVALAVCAVAAWLAVRRRRVRKAV
;
A
#
# COMPACT_ATOMS: atom_id res chain seq x y z
N MET A 1 1.23 -35.68 18.18
CA MET A 1 1.63 -34.48 17.43
C MET A 1 1.17 -33.14 18.03
N LYS A 2 0.11 -33.07 18.86
CA LYS A 2 -0.39 -31.81 19.46
C LYS A 2 0.53 -31.18 20.55
N ASN A 3 1.30 -31.97 21.28
CA ASN A 3 2.15 -31.47 22.39
C ASN A 3 3.38 -30.66 21.94
N LYS A 4 3.98 -30.94 20.78
CA LYS A 4 5.18 -30.21 20.32
C LYS A 4 4.87 -28.77 19.92
N LEU A 5 3.65 -28.52 19.44
CA LEU A 5 3.20 -27.18 19.07
C LEU A 5 2.94 -26.34 20.33
N CYS A 6 2.22 -26.87 21.32
CA CYS A 6 1.97 -26.18 22.59
C CYS A 6 3.27 -25.86 23.35
N ILE A 7 4.25 -26.75 23.37
CA ILE A 7 5.55 -26.50 24.02
C ILE A 7 6.34 -25.41 23.29
N ARG A 8 6.27 -25.35 21.95
CA ARG A 8 6.89 -24.27 21.17
C ARG A 8 6.22 -22.91 21.41
N TRP A 9 4.89 -22.86 21.47
CA TRP A 9 4.16 -21.63 21.81
C TRP A 9 4.41 -21.17 23.25
N LEU A 10 4.52 -22.11 24.19
CA LEU A 10 4.94 -21.80 25.56
C LEU A 10 6.37 -21.27 25.58
N ALA A 11 7.30 -21.87 24.84
CA ALA A 11 8.70 -21.45 24.80
C ALA A 11 8.90 -20.07 24.12
N VAL A 12 8.16 -19.77 23.04
CA VAL A 12 8.17 -18.44 22.41
C VAL A 12 7.49 -17.41 23.30
N GLY A 13 6.35 -17.76 23.91
CA GLY A 13 5.69 -16.90 24.89
C GLY A 13 6.54 -16.62 26.12
N LEU A 14 7.22 -17.64 26.66
CA LEU A 14 8.19 -17.51 27.75
C LEU A 14 9.43 -16.75 27.32
N ALA A 15 9.94 -16.92 26.10
CA ALA A 15 11.07 -16.13 25.60
C ALA A 15 10.69 -14.66 25.50
N VAL A 16 9.55 -14.33 24.88
CA VAL A 16 9.05 -12.95 24.78
C VAL A 16 8.82 -12.35 26.17
N LEU A 17 8.22 -13.11 27.09
CA LEU A 17 8.01 -12.68 28.48
C LEU A 17 9.33 -12.55 29.27
N SER A 18 10.28 -13.46 29.09
CA SER A 18 11.58 -13.43 29.77
C SER A 18 12.50 -12.34 29.24
N PHE A 19 12.40 -12.02 27.94
CA PHE A 19 13.20 -10.96 27.32
C PHE A 19 12.59 -9.57 27.52
N ALA A 20 11.25 -9.45 27.54
CA ALA A 20 10.59 -8.24 28.03
C ALA A 20 11.03 -7.95 29.48
N ARG A 21 11.07 -8.99 30.33
CA ARG A 21 11.55 -8.88 31.72
C ARG A 21 13.05 -8.57 31.85
N SER A 22 13.90 -8.98 30.89
CA SER A 22 15.32 -8.62 30.88
C SER A 22 15.59 -7.22 30.34
N ALA A 23 14.74 -6.71 29.45
CA ALA A 23 14.81 -5.35 28.93
C ALA A 23 14.19 -4.34 29.91
N ASP A 24 13.12 -4.71 30.63
CA ASP A 24 12.57 -3.97 31.78
C ASP A 24 13.63 -3.74 32.87
N ALA A 25 14.61 -4.64 33.02
CA ALA A 25 15.69 -4.50 33.99
C ALA A 25 16.77 -3.46 33.56
N ALA A 26 16.79 -3.04 32.29
CA ALA A 26 17.77 -2.08 31.75
C ALA A 26 17.13 -0.76 31.27
N THR A 27 15.82 -0.73 31.00
CA THR A 27 15.07 0.46 30.59
C THR A 27 13.77 0.55 31.39
N ASN A 28 13.57 1.65 32.14
CA ASN A 28 12.30 1.94 32.85
C ASN A 28 11.11 2.26 31.89
N ASP A 29 11.25 2.00 30.59
CA ASP A 29 10.24 2.25 29.56
C ASP A 29 9.95 0.95 28.77
N PRO A 30 8.81 0.30 29.03
CA PRO A 30 8.40 -0.90 28.30
C PRO A 30 8.30 -0.70 26.79
N ASN A 31 7.96 0.50 26.31
CA ASN A 31 7.90 0.78 24.87
C ASN A 31 9.30 0.74 24.24
N ALA A 32 10.34 1.18 24.96
CA ALA A 32 11.72 1.07 24.50
C ALA A 32 12.15 -0.40 24.34
N ALA A 33 11.81 -1.25 25.29
CA ALA A 33 12.07 -2.69 25.22
C ALA A 33 11.41 -3.34 23.99
N TYR A 34 10.13 -3.04 23.73
CA TYR A 34 9.43 -3.58 22.56
C TYR A 34 10.02 -3.08 21.24
N LYS A 35 10.46 -1.82 21.16
CA LYS A 35 11.15 -1.29 19.96
C LYS A 35 12.46 -2.03 19.71
N ILE A 36 13.30 -2.22 20.73
CA ILE A 36 14.58 -2.93 20.62
C ILE A 36 14.37 -4.36 20.11
N ASN A 37 13.42 -5.09 20.70
CA ASN A 37 13.11 -6.46 20.30
C ASN A 37 12.56 -6.52 18.87
N LEU A 38 11.73 -5.55 18.47
CA LEU A 38 11.24 -5.44 17.09
C LEU A 38 12.39 -5.22 16.10
N GLU A 39 13.31 -4.29 16.35
CA GLU A 39 14.47 -4.07 15.46
C GLU A 39 15.34 -5.33 15.35
N ARG A 40 15.57 -6.03 16.47
CA ARG A 40 16.33 -7.27 16.49
C ARG A 40 15.66 -8.35 15.64
N ALA A 41 14.35 -8.53 15.79
CA ALA A 41 13.59 -9.50 15.01
C ALA A 41 13.64 -9.17 13.52
N ILE A 42 13.45 -7.90 13.13
CA ILE A 42 13.56 -7.43 11.74
C ILE A 42 14.94 -7.74 11.17
N SER A 43 16.00 -7.39 11.90
CA SER A 43 17.39 -7.64 11.49
C SER A 43 17.63 -9.13 11.24
N LEU A 44 17.23 -10.00 12.17
CA LEU A 44 17.39 -11.45 12.06
C LEU A 44 16.60 -12.04 10.89
N ILE A 45 15.36 -11.59 10.65
CA ILE A 45 14.56 -12.03 9.50
C ILE A 45 15.28 -11.68 8.21
N ASN A 46 15.81 -10.45 8.10
CA ASN A 46 16.47 -9.96 6.90
C ASN A 46 17.80 -10.68 6.58
N THR A 47 18.43 -11.34 7.56
CA THR A 47 19.63 -12.15 7.28
C THR A 47 19.33 -13.39 6.43
N GLY A 48 18.07 -13.84 6.37
CA GLY A 48 17.66 -15.02 5.59
C GLY A 48 18.28 -16.36 6.04
N LYS A 49 19.05 -16.37 7.13
CA LYS A 49 19.87 -17.51 7.58
C LYS A 49 19.22 -18.34 8.69
N THR A 50 17.94 -18.14 8.98
CA THR A 50 17.29 -18.76 10.13
C THR A 50 16.16 -19.69 9.72
N SER A 51 16.16 -20.92 10.23
CA SER A 51 15.02 -21.84 10.18
C SER A 51 13.83 -21.39 11.05
N TRP A 52 13.94 -20.20 11.67
CA TRP A 52 13.03 -19.64 12.67
C TRP A 52 12.31 -18.38 12.17
N ALA A 53 12.35 -18.10 10.86
CA ALA A 53 11.80 -16.87 10.29
C ALA A 53 10.30 -16.66 10.62
N SER A 54 9.52 -17.74 10.76
CA SER A 54 8.11 -17.68 11.19
C SER A 54 7.96 -17.23 12.64
N ASP A 55 8.84 -17.70 13.52
CA ASP A 55 8.79 -17.43 14.95
C ASP A 55 9.23 -15.99 15.21
N LEU A 56 10.29 -15.54 14.54
CA LEU A 56 10.73 -14.14 14.54
C LEU A 56 9.67 -13.18 13.98
N SER A 57 8.95 -13.59 12.92
CA SER A 57 7.84 -12.79 12.40
C SER A 57 6.71 -12.67 13.41
N THR A 58 6.45 -13.73 14.18
CA THR A 58 5.44 -13.73 15.25
C THR A 58 5.87 -12.82 16.41
N GLU A 59 7.12 -12.90 16.83
CA GLU A 59 7.70 -12.03 17.85
C GLU A 59 7.62 -10.55 17.46
N ALA A 60 7.99 -10.21 16.22
CA ALA A 60 7.88 -8.85 15.72
C ALA A 60 6.44 -8.33 15.75
N VAL A 61 5.46 -9.16 15.38
CA VAL A 61 4.03 -8.83 15.46
C VAL A 61 3.59 -8.63 16.91
N LEU A 62 4.05 -9.45 17.85
CA LEU A 62 3.74 -9.32 19.27
C LEU A 62 4.28 -8.01 19.85
N CYS A 63 5.50 -7.60 19.46
CA CYS A 63 6.05 -6.30 19.86
C CYS A 63 5.16 -5.14 19.36
N ILE A 64 4.73 -5.17 18.09
CA ILE A 64 3.82 -4.15 17.56
C ILE A 64 2.46 -4.17 18.29
N ASN A 65 1.93 -5.35 18.62
CA ASN A 65 0.70 -5.45 19.41
C ASN A 65 0.85 -4.80 20.79
N ALA A 66 2.00 -4.98 21.45
CA ALA A 66 2.26 -4.39 22.74
C ALA A 66 2.38 -2.85 22.64
N LEU A 67 3.10 -2.36 21.62
CA LEU A 67 3.19 -0.94 21.29
C LEU A 67 1.81 -0.33 21.00
N GLU A 68 0.94 -1.03 20.28
CA GLU A 68 -0.43 -0.57 20.04
C GLU A 68 -1.26 -0.50 21.33
N LYS A 69 -1.17 -1.55 22.16
CA LYS A 69 -1.93 -1.66 23.42
C LYS A 69 -1.52 -0.62 24.46
N SER A 70 -0.31 -0.07 24.38
CA SER A 70 0.10 1.01 25.29
C SER A 70 -0.73 2.28 25.09
N GLY A 71 -1.33 2.46 23.90
CA GLY A 71 -2.10 3.67 23.55
C GLY A 71 -1.24 4.92 23.39
N ASP A 72 0.09 4.79 23.45
CA ASP A 72 1.01 5.91 23.37
C ASP A 72 1.09 6.47 21.94
N ARG A 73 0.36 7.57 21.68
CA ARG A 73 0.33 8.24 20.38
C ARG A 73 1.69 8.77 19.93
N SER A 74 2.68 8.91 20.83
CA SER A 74 4.06 9.28 20.43
C SER A 74 4.73 8.18 19.57
N LEU A 75 4.14 6.98 19.52
CA LEU A 75 4.60 5.86 18.70
C LEU A 75 4.17 5.95 17.23
N LEU A 76 3.24 6.86 16.88
CA LEU A 76 2.74 6.98 15.50
C LEU A 76 3.85 7.19 14.45
N PRO A 77 4.85 8.09 14.65
CA PRO A 77 5.95 8.23 13.71
C PRO A 77 6.76 6.94 13.52
N TYR A 78 7.01 6.21 14.61
CA TYR A 78 7.73 4.94 14.58
C TYR A 78 6.94 3.87 13.81
N LEU A 79 5.64 3.73 14.07
CA LEU A 79 4.79 2.78 13.34
C LEU A 79 4.68 3.12 11.85
N ALA A 80 4.60 4.41 11.51
CA ALA A 80 4.62 4.88 10.13
C ALA A 80 5.94 4.52 9.44
N GLU A 81 7.09 4.78 10.08
CA GLU A 81 8.41 4.37 9.56
C GLU A 81 8.46 2.87 9.30
N LYS A 82 8.02 2.05 10.25
CA LYS A 82 8.06 0.58 10.10
C LYS A 82 7.15 0.06 9.01
N SER A 83 6.03 0.72 8.76
CA SER A 83 5.11 0.36 7.67
C SER A 83 5.63 0.71 6.27
N LEU A 84 6.28 1.87 6.12
CA LEU A 84 6.69 2.42 4.83
C LEU A 84 8.05 1.90 4.36
N ASN A 85 8.94 1.52 5.29
CA ASN A 85 10.27 1.02 4.97
C ASN A 85 10.21 -0.32 4.22
N ALA A 86 10.62 -0.32 2.95
CA ALA A 86 10.59 -1.48 2.07
C ALA A 86 11.52 -2.63 2.52
N ALA A 87 12.55 -2.32 3.30
CA ALA A 87 13.47 -3.31 3.87
C ALA A 87 12.84 -4.12 5.01
N ASN A 88 11.71 -3.68 5.57
CA ASN A 88 11.04 -4.43 6.62
C ASN A 88 10.24 -5.59 6.04
N PRO A 89 10.16 -6.74 6.75
CA PRO A 89 9.33 -7.87 6.34
C PRO A 89 7.87 -7.44 6.10
N LYS A 90 7.23 -8.00 5.06
CA LYS A 90 5.82 -7.70 4.70
C LYS A 90 4.88 -7.80 5.91
N THR A 91 5.06 -8.80 6.77
CA THR A 91 4.26 -9.04 7.97
C THR A 91 4.38 -7.90 8.99
N VAL A 92 5.61 -7.41 9.21
CA VAL A 92 5.91 -6.26 10.09
C VAL A 92 5.29 -4.99 9.52
N ARG A 93 5.50 -4.73 8.23
CA ARG A 93 4.98 -3.53 7.56
C ARG A 93 3.45 -3.44 7.65
N ARG A 94 2.78 -4.54 7.33
CA ARG A 94 1.32 -4.66 7.42
C ARG A 94 0.84 -4.43 8.85
N ARG A 95 1.48 -5.06 9.84
CA ARG A 95 1.02 -4.96 11.23
C ARG A 95 1.23 -3.56 11.81
N ALA A 96 2.36 -2.93 11.50
CA ALA A 96 2.67 -1.56 11.90
C ALA A 96 1.66 -0.57 11.29
N ALA A 97 1.29 -0.73 10.01
CA ALA A 97 0.26 0.09 9.38
C ALA A 97 -1.11 -0.07 10.07
N ALA A 98 -1.51 -1.31 10.38
CA ALA A 98 -2.78 -1.56 11.08
C ALA A 98 -2.78 -0.98 12.50
N ALA A 99 -1.65 -1.08 13.22
CA ALA A 99 -1.50 -0.48 14.55
C ALA A 99 -1.58 1.05 14.49
N TYR A 100 -0.90 1.66 13.51
CA TYR A 100 -1.00 3.10 13.25
C TYR A 100 -2.47 3.51 13.07
N VAL A 101 -3.21 2.83 12.19
CA VAL A 101 -4.62 3.14 11.92
C VAL A 101 -5.49 2.96 13.17
N ASN A 102 -5.22 1.98 14.03
CA ASN A 102 -5.99 1.79 15.26
C ASN A 102 -5.73 2.89 16.31
N MET A 103 -4.50 3.39 16.39
CA MET A 103 -4.12 4.41 17.39
C MET A 103 -4.38 5.85 16.95
N ALA A 104 -4.22 6.12 15.65
CA ALA A 104 -4.36 7.45 15.07
C ALA A 104 -5.80 7.96 15.21
N ASP A 105 -6.03 9.27 15.17
CA ASP A 105 -7.35 9.80 14.83
C ASP A 105 -7.60 9.72 13.31
N MET A 106 -8.75 10.20 12.85
CA MET A 106 -9.09 10.11 11.42
C MET A 106 -8.33 11.09 10.53
N GLU A 107 -7.92 12.25 11.03
CA GLU A 107 -7.11 13.18 10.26
C GLU A 107 -5.72 12.58 9.99
N GLU A 108 -5.09 12.05 11.04
CA GLU A 108 -3.83 11.31 10.95
C GLU A 108 -3.96 10.07 10.06
N THR A 109 -5.07 9.33 10.17
CA THR A 109 -5.35 8.15 9.34
C THR A 109 -5.44 8.53 7.85
N VAL A 110 -6.11 9.63 7.51
CA VAL A 110 -6.23 10.13 6.13
C VAL A 110 -4.86 10.55 5.59
N ALA A 111 -4.09 11.29 6.38
CA ALA A 111 -2.74 11.71 5.99
C ALA A 111 -1.82 10.50 5.75
N PHE A 112 -1.93 9.47 6.60
CA PHE A 112 -1.19 8.23 6.46
C PHE A 112 -1.63 7.41 5.24
N MET A 113 -2.94 7.29 4.99
CA MET A 113 -3.49 6.63 3.79
C MET A 113 -2.92 7.24 2.51
N LYS A 114 -2.86 8.59 2.42
CA LYS A 114 -2.26 9.29 1.28
C LYS A 114 -0.78 8.92 1.09
N LYS A 115 0.01 8.89 2.17
CA LYS A 115 1.41 8.46 2.12
C LYS A 115 1.56 7.01 1.66
N MET A 116 0.71 6.11 2.15
CA MET A 116 0.71 4.69 1.80
C MET A 116 0.38 4.46 0.32
N ASN A 117 -0.65 5.14 -0.20
CA ASN A 117 -1.04 5.04 -1.61
C ASN A 117 0.02 5.62 -2.56
N ALA A 118 0.75 6.64 -2.13
CA ALA A 118 1.84 7.23 -2.89
C ALA A 118 3.15 6.41 -2.86
N ALA A 119 3.34 5.53 -1.87
CA ALA A 119 4.57 4.79 -1.67
C ALA A 119 4.71 3.63 -2.68
N PRO A 120 5.75 3.61 -3.56
CA PRO A 120 5.94 2.54 -4.53
C PRO A 120 6.12 1.16 -3.91
N SER A 121 6.66 1.10 -2.69
CA SER A 121 6.87 -0.15 -1.93
C SER A 121 5.58 -0.75 -1.36
N VAL A 122 4.46 -0.03 -1.43
CA VAL A 122 3.14 -0.40 -0.89
C VAL A 122 2.12 -0.53 -2.03
N LYS A 123 2.22 0.33 -3.05
CA LYS A 123 1.28 0.37 -4.17
C LYS A 123 1.14 -1.00 -4.86
N GLY A 124 -0.10 -1.44 -5.08
CA GLY A 124 -0.41 -2.71 -5.73
C GLY A 124 -0.14 -3.95 -4.87
N THR A 125 0.14 -3.79 -3.58
CA THR A 125 0.31 -4.93 -2.68
C THR A 125 -1.03 -5.41 -2.13
N SER A 126 -1.23 -6.72 -2.05
CA SER A 126 -2.48 -7.31 -1.56
C SER A 126 -2.86 -6.93 -0.11
N TRP A 127 -1.91 -6.44 0.68
CA TRP A 127 -2.19 -6.02 2.06
C TRP A 127 -2.69 -4.58 2.17
N LEU A 128 -2.45 -3.74 1.16
CA LEU A 128 -3.02 -2.40 1.08
C LEU A 128 -4.55 -2.47 0.99
N TYR A 129 -5.09 -3.42 0.22
CA TYR A 129 -6.52 -3.73 0.18
C TYR A 129 -7.11 -3.94 1.59
N PHE A 130 -6.50 -4.80 2.40
CA PHE A 130 -6.97 -5.08 3.76
C PHE A 130 -6.87 -3.86 4.68
N LEU A 131 -5.81 -3.07 4.55
CA LEU A 131 -5.65 -1.82 5.31
C LEU A 131 -6.73 -0.80 4.93
N ASN A 132 -6.97 -0.60 3.62
CA ASN A 132 -7.99 0.30 3.14
C ASN A 132 -9.38 -0.15 3.61
N ARG A 133 -9.68 -1.46 3.62
CA ARG A 133 -10.92 -1.98 4.22
C ARG A 133 -11.07 -1.65 5.70
N GLN A 134 -9.99 -1.76 6.49
CA GLN A 134 -9.98 -1.38 7.91
C GLN A 134 -10.24 0.12 8.08
N ILE A 135 -9.61 0.96 7.26
CA ILE A 135 -9.78 2.42 7.28
C ILE A 135 -11.23 2.80 6.94
N LEU A 136 -11.84 2.17 5.93
CA LEU A 136 -13.26 2.41 5.59
C LEU A 136 -14.19 2.07 6.76
N GLY A 137 -13.95 0.95 7.44
CA GLY A 137 -14.73 0.56 8.63
C GLY A 137 -14.59 1.57 9.76
N LYS A 138 -13.36 2.04 10.02
CA LYS A 138 -13.09 3.08 11.01
C LYS A 138 -13.79 4.41 10.65
N PHE A 139 -13.71 4.83 9.39
CA PHE A 139 -14.41 6.03 8.92
C PHE A 139 -15.91 5.89 9.18
N ALA A 140 -16.54 4.80 8.74
CA ALA A 140 -17.98 4.59 8.90
C ALA A 140 -18.42 4.64 10.38
N ALA A 141 -17.60 4.13 11.30
CA ALA A 141 -17.87 4.19 12.73
C ALA A 141 -17.78 5.61 13.31
N GLN A 142 -16.94 6.49 12.74
CA GLN A 142 -16.66 7.83 13.26
C GLN A 142 -17.32 8.95 12.44
N GLU A 143 -17.92 8.62 11.30
CA GLU A 143 -18.44 9.56 10.30
C GLU A 143 -19.37 10.62 10.89
N LYS A 144 -20.25 10.23 11.82
CA LYS A 144 -21.21 11.15 12.46
C LYS A 144 -20.55 12.27 13.27
N HIS A 145 -19.36 12.03 13.79
CA HIS A 145 -18.64 12.96 14.68
C HIS A 145 -17.46 13.64 13.98
N MET A 146 -17.25 13.37 12.70
CA MET A 146 -16.12 13.88 11.93
C MET A 146 -16.43 15.23 11.30
N ASN A 147 -15.45 16.15 11.35
CA ASN A 147 -15.55 17.44 10.69
C ASN A 147 -15.59 17.30 9.15
N ALA A 148 -16.12 18.31 8.47
CA ALA A 148 -16.31 18.28 7.02
C ALA A 148 -14.97 18.19 6.25
N ASP A 149 -13.94 18.90 6.70
CA ASP A 149 -12.63 18.91 6.03
C ASP A 149 -11.97 17.52 6.01
N THR A 150 -11.99 16.80 7.12
CA THR A 150 -11.46 15.43 7.21
C THR A 150 -12.25 14.47 6.31
N LYS A 151 -13.57 14.65 6.22
CA LYS A 151 -14.42 13.88 5.29
C LYS A 151 -14.04 14.16 3.84
N GLU A 152 -13.91 15.42 3.46
CA GLU A 152 -13.54 15.82 2.09
C GLU A 152 -12.15 15.26 1.72
N LYS A 153 -11.15 15.38 2.61
CA LYS A 153 -9.81 14.79 2.41
C LYS A 153 -9.86 13.27 2.26
N PHE A 154 -10.71 12.59 3.03
CA PHE A 154 -10.90 11.14 2.92
C PHE A 154 -11.52 10.74 1.58
N PHE A 155 -12.59 11.42 1.17
CA PHE A 155 -13.23 11.18 -0.13
C PHE A 155 -12.28 11.47 -1.29
N SER A 156 -11.45 12.50 -1.18
CA SER A 156 -10.37 12.77 -2.14
C SER A 156 -9.40 11.59 -2.27
N CYS A 157 -8.99 10.98 -1.16
CA CYS A 157 -8.13 9.78 -1.19
C CYS A 157 -8.81 8.59 -1.89
N LEU A 158 -10.11 8.37 -1.66
CA LEU A 158 -10.85 7.31 -2.36
C LEU A 158 -10.99 7.59 -3.85
N LEU A 159 -11.24 8.85 -4.22
CA LEU A 159 -11.34 9.27 -5.62
C LEU A 159 -9.99 9.14 -6.35
N ASP A 160 -8.86 9.30 -5.67
CA ASP A 160 -7.54 8.96 -6.22
C ASP A 160 -7.42 7.45 -6.47
N ILE A 161 -7.80 6.60 -5.51
CA ILE A 161 -7.82 5.13 -5.70
C ILE A 161 -8.64 4.75 -6.94
N ILE A 162 -9.84 5.32 -7.11
CA ILE A 162 -10.71 5.09 -8.27
C ILE A 162 -9.97 5.37 -9.58
N GLN A 163 -9.16 6.41 -9.63
CA GLN A 163 -8.48 6.86 -10.85
C GLN A 163 -7.15 6.13 -11.10
N SER A 164 -6.43 5.76 -10.04
CA SER A 164 -5.01 5.36 -10.14
C SER A 164 -4.72 3.90 -9.76
N SER A 165 -5.66 3.19 -9.14
CA SER A 165 -5.47 1.78 -8.79
C SER A 165 -5.59 0.87 -10.02
N ASN A 166 -4.70 -0.11 -10.10
CA ASN A 166 -4.77 -1.22 -11.06
C ASN A 166 -5.40 -2.47 -10.43
N ASP A 167 -5.76 -2.42 -9.15
CA ASP A 167 -6.44 -3.49 -8.43
C ASP A 167 -7.95 -3.25 -8.50
N SER A 168 -8.66 -4.14 -9.18
CA SER A 168 -10.11 -4.05 -9.32
C SER A 168 -10.84 -4.22 -7.99
N GLU A 169 -10.38 -5.09 -7.09
CA GLU A 169 -11.08 -5.28 -5.82
C GLU A 169 -10.97 -4.03 -4.93
N GLU A 170 -9.82 -3.39 -4.93
CA GLU A 170 -9.60 -2.11 -4.24
C GLU A 170 -10.45 -0.98 -4.84
N ALA A 171 -10.47 -0.87 -6.18
CA ALA A 171 -11.25 0.14 -6.87
C ALA A 171 -12.76 -0.05 -6.65
N GLU A 172 -13.27 -1.28 -6.68
CA GLU A 172 -14.68 -1.56 -6.42
C GLU A 172 -15.08 -1.26 -4.97
N MET A 173 -14.20 -1.57 -4.02
CA MET A 173 -14.44 -1.22 -2.62
C MET A 173 -14.57 0.30 -2.42
N ALA A 174 -13.69 1.09 -3.04
CA ALA A 174 -13.80 2.56 -3.03
C ALA A 174 -15.08 3.03 -3.77
N ASN A 175 -15.45 2.39 -4.88
CA ASN A 175 -16.62 2.75 -5.70
C ASN A 175 -17.90 2.62 -4.89
N ARG A 176 -18.10 1.47 -4.22
CA ARG A 176 -19.27 1.25 -3.35
C ARG A 176 -19.35 2.27 -2.23
N PHE A 177 -18.22 2.54 -1.58
CA PHE A 177 -18.18 3.47 -0.47
C PHE A 177 -18.57 4.91 -0.87
N LEU A 178 -18.10 5.34 -2.05
CA LEU A 178 -18.39 6.67 -2.60
C LEU A 178 -19.83 6.79 -3.11
N LEU A 179 -20.38 5.73 -3.72
CA LEU A 179 -21.78 5.70 -4.19
C LEU A 179 -22.78 5.99 -3.07
N ASP A 180 -22.52 5.46 -1.86
CA ASP A 180 -23.41 5.65 -0.71
C ASP A 180 -23.36 7.06 -0.11
N ARG A 181 -22.33 7.87 -0.43
CA ARG A 181 -21.98 9.09 0.31
C ARG A 181 -21.90 10.36 -0.52
N ILE A 182 -21.65 10.24 -1.82
CA ILE A 182 -21.49 11.37 -2.74
C ILE A 182 -22.50 11.22 -3.87
N PRO A 183 -23.68 11.86 -3.79
CA PRO A 183 -24.72 11.74 -4.80
C PRO A 183 -24.22 12.02 -6.23
N GLU A 184 -23.32 12.99 -6.38
CA GLU A 184 -22.77 13.38 -7.68
C GLU A 184 -21.78 12.34 -8.25
N TYR A 185 -21.29 11.41 -7.42
CA TYR A 185 -20.29 10.42 -7.82
C TYR A 185 -20.82 9.42 -8.85
N ALA A 186 -22.10 9.04 -8.76
CA ALA A 186 -22.71 8.05 -9.63
C ALA A 186 -22.55 8.38 -11.12
N ASN A 187 -22.60 9.67 -11.48
CA ASN A 187 -22.46 10.16 -12.85
C ASN A 187 -21.16 10.95 -13.08
N SER A 188 -20.18 10.78 -12.19
CA SER A 188 -18.93 11.53 -12.25
C SER A 188 -17.97 11.04 -13.34
N ARG A 189 -17.10 11.95 -13.81
CA ARG A 189 -15.99 11.60 -14.70
C ARG A 189 -15.02 10.62 -14.01
N GLN A 190 -14.85 10.73 -12.70
CA GLN A 190 -13.98 9.88 -11.89
C GLN A 190 -14.47 8.43 -11.89
N ARG A 191 -15.76 8.20 -11.60
CA ARG A 191 -16.35 6.85 -11.64
C ARG A 191 -16.27 6.23 -13.04
N ALA A 192 -16.41 7.03 -14.09
CA ALA A 192 -16.29 6.57 -15.48
C ALA A 192 -14.90 5.97 -15.79
N THR A 193 -13.86 6.30 -15.02
CA THR A 193 -12.52 5.68 -15.21
C THR A 193 -12.52 4.18 -14.92
N LEU A 194 -13.49 3.67 -14.15
CA LEU A 194 -13.60 2.24 -13.82
C LEU A 194 -13.93 1.38 -15.04
N CYS A 195 -14.44 1.96 -16.12
CA CYS A 195 -14.67 1.26 -17.39
C CYS A 195 -13.40 0.58 -17.94
N ARG A 196 -12.20 1.01 -17.51
CA ARG A 196 -10.93 0.37 -17.85
C ARG A 196 -10.83 -1.10 -17.42
N PHE A 197 -11.57 -1.51 -16.40
CA PHE A 197 -11.60 -2.90 -15.91
C PHE A 197 -12.64 -3.76 -16.65
N ALA A 198 -13.51 -3.15 -17.45
CA ALA A 198 -14.45 -3.93 -18.25
C ALA A 198 -13.69 -4.84 -19.22
N ASN A 199 -14.09 -6.12 -19.25
CA ASN A 199 -13.49 -7.16 -20.10
C ASN A 199 -12.03 -7.53 -19.81
N THR A 200 -11.42 -7.12 -18.67
CA THR A 200 -10.01 -7.39 -18.38
C THR A 200 -9.76 -8.65 -17.54
N GLY A 201 -10.77 -9.43 -17.17
CA GLY A 201 -10.61 -10.44 -16.13
C GLY A 201 -11.62 -11.58 -16.11
N ASN A 202 -11.70 -12.21 -14.94
CA ASN A 202 -12.59 -13.33 -14.63
C ASN A 202 -14.08 -12.89 -14.58
N ALA A 203 -14.98 -13.85 -14.39
CA ALA A 203 -16.43 -13.60 -14.36
C ALA A 203 -16.83 -12.53 -13.32
N TRP A 204 -16.15 -12.45 -12.17
CA TRP A 204 -16.43 -11.44 -11.16
C TRP A 204 -16.12 -10.02 -11.66
N VAL A 205 -14.95 -9.80 -12.27
CA VAL A 205 -14.57 -8.50 -12.85
C VAL A 205 -15.58 -8.11 -13.94
N THR A 206 -15.87 -9.02 -14.85
CA THR A 206 -16.83 -8.79 -15.94
C THR A 206 -18.21 -8.39 -15.40
N ASN A 207 -18.76 -9.14 -14.43
CA ASN A 207 -20.07 -8.87 -13.86
C ASN A 207 -20.12 -7.57 -13.03
N THR A 208 -18.99 -7.14 -12.47
CA THR A 208 -18.90 -5.90 -11.68
C THR A 208 -18.79 -4.66 -12.58
N TYR A 209 -17.91 -4.70 -13.58
CA TYR A 209 -17.56 -3.50 -14.36
C TYR A 209 -18.33 -3.33 -15.67
N ASN A 210 -18.87 -4.40 -16.26
CA ASN A 210 -19.68 -4.25 -17.48
C ASN A 210 -20.96 -3.44 -17.25
N PRO A 211 -21.69 -3.57 -16.12
CA PRO A 211 -22.80 -2.68 -15.81
C PRO A 211 -22.38 -1.21 -15.67
N ILE A 212 -21.20 -0.94 -15.07
CA ILE A 212 -20.65 0.40 -14.97
C ILE A 212 -20.33 0.95 -16.36
N LYS A 213 -19.74 0.12 -17.24
CA LYS A 213 -19.48 0.50 -18.63
C LYS A 213 -20.78 0.82 -19.37
N ALA A 214 -21.78 -0.05 -19.28
CA ALA A 214 -23.09 0.16 -19.93
C ALA A 214 -23.76 1.46 -19.47
N HIS A 215 -23.68 1.78 -18.16
CA HIS A 215 -24.14 3.06 -17.61
C HIS A 215 -23.44 4.26 -18.24
N PHE A 216 -22.12 4.21 -18.43
CA PHE A 216 -21.37 5.32 -19.01
C PHE A 216 -21.34 5.36 -20.54
N ASP A 217 -21.69 4.27 -21.22
CA ASP A 217 -21.84 4.23 -22.68
C ASP A 217 -23.02 5.12 -23.14
N VAL A 218 -24.06 5.26 -22.31
CA VAL A 218 -25.24 6.09 -22.61
C VAL A 218 -25.13 7.54 -22.11
N ILE A 219 -24.15 7.85 -21.25
CA ILE A 219 -23.92 9.20 -20.71
C ILE A 219 -22.68 9.83 -21.39
N PRO A 220 -22.87 10.80 -22.30
CA PRO A 220 -21.77 11.49 -22.96
C PRO A 220 -20.80 12.15 -21.98
N PRO A 221 -19.47 12.19 -22.27
CA PRO A 221 -18.48 12.81 -21.38
C PRO A 221 -18.81 14.24 -20.94
N LYS A 222 -19.44 15.04 -21.81
CA LYS A 222 -19.83 16.44 -21.53
C LYS A 222 -20.93 16.56 -20.47
N GLN A 223 -21.72 15.52 -20.24
CA GLN A 223 -22.82 15.49 -19.26
C GLN A 223 -22.39 14.92 -17.90
N ARG A 224 -21.13 14.47 -17.77
CA ARG A 224 -20.62 13.87 -16.53
C ARG A 224 -20.12 14.95 -15.58
N THR A 225 -20.43 14.81 -14.30
CA THR A 225 -19.96 15.75 -13.26
C THR A 225 -18.45 15.64 -13.10
N ASP A 226 -17.74 16.77 -13.11
CA ASP A 226 -16.32 16.79 -12.79
C ASP A 226 -16.12 17.08 -11.29
N LEU A 227 -15.83 16.04 -10.51
CA LEU A 227 -15.67 16.17 -9.07
C LEU A 227 -14.43 16.98 -8.68
N ARG A 228 -13.51 17.30 -9.60
CA ARG A 228 -12.38 18.19 -9.31
C ARG A 228 -12.80 19.60 -8.92
N LYS A 229 -14.02 20.02 -9.28
CA LYS A 229 -14.58 21.29 -8.83
C LYS A 229 -14.80 21.33 -7.31
N ARG A 230 -15.09 20.18 -6.70
CA ARG A 230 -15.24 20.00 -5.25
C ARG A 230 -13.94 19.54 -4.59
N PHE A 231 -13.19 18.68 -5.27
CA PHE A 231 -11.92 18.10 -4.81
C PHE A 231 -10.78 18.55 -5.73
N PRO A 232 -10.28 19.80 -5.60
CA PRO A 232 -9.31 20.38 -6.54
C PRO A 232 -7.95 19.66 -6.57
N ASP A 233 -7.60 18.95 -5.49
CA ASP A 233 -6.33 18.22 -5.38
C ASP A 233 -6.30 16.86 -6.10
N LEU A 234 -7.41 16.45 -6.73
CA LEU A 234 -7.46 15.19 -7.45
C LEU A 234 -6.53 15.18 -8.67
N PRO A 235 -5.95 14.02 -9.00
CA PRO A 235 -5.09 13.92 -10.17
C PRO A 235 -5.85 14.22 -11.47
N PRO A 236 -5.13 14.56 -12.56
CA PRO A 236 -5.72 14.67 -13.90
C PRO A 236 -6.38 13.36 -14.32
N LEU A 237 -7.50 13.44 -15.03
CA LEU A 237 -8.17 12.25 -15.54
C LEU A 237 -7.46 11.69 -16.78
N PRO A 238 -7.58 10.37 -17.03
CA PRO A 238 -7.19 9.81 -18.31
C PRO A 238 -7.88 10.55 -19.47
N GLY A 239 -7.09 11.06 -20.42
CA GLY A 239 -7.57 11.84 -21.56
C GLY A 239 -7.55 13.36 -21.38
N ASP A 240 -7.21 13.88 -20.19
CA ASP A 240 -6.95 15.32 -20.01
C ASP A 240 -5.57 15.75 -20.53
N ALA A 241 -4.68 14.80 -20.83
CA ALA A 241 -3.44 15.10 -21.53
C ALA A 241 -3.78 15.56 -22.96
N PRO A 242 -3.24 16.71 -23.45
CA PRO A 242 -3.34 17.03 -24.86
C PRO A 242 -2.77 15.85 -25.63
N ALA A 243 -3.47 15.38 -26.66
CA ALA A 243 -3.08 14.23 -27.47
C ALA A 243 -1.58 14.34 -27.80
N ARG A 244 -0.73 13.63 -27.04
CA ARG A 244 0.70 13.56 -27.35
C ARG A 244 0.73 12.79 -28.65
N SER A 245 0.99 13.50 -29.75
CA SER A 245 1.05 12.89 -31.08
C SER A 245 1.89 11.63 -30.99
N SER A 246 1.31 10.53 -31.46
CA SER A 246 1.87 9.18 -31.49
C SER A 246 3.32 9.13 -32.02
N MET A 247 3.70 10.13 -32.81
CA MET A 247 5.02 10.34 -33.37
C MET A 247 6.14 10.52 -32.32
N LYS A 248 5.89 11.18 -31.18
CA LYS A 248 6.93 11.42 -30.17
C LYS A 248 7.28 10.16 -29.34
N VAL A 249 6.30 9.28 -29.16
CA VAL A 249 6.51 7.99 -28.47
C VAL A 249 7.25 7.02 -29.37
N ALA A 250 6.95 6.98 -30.67
CA ALA A 250 7.67 6.16 -31.65
C ALA A 250 9.16 6.56 -31.76
N LEU A 251 9.46 7.87 -31.79
CA LEU A 251 10.85 8.37 -31.82
C LEU A 251 11.63 8.02 -30.54
N ALA A 252 10.99 8.07 -29.37
CA ALA A 252 11.63 7.70 -28.10
C ALA A 252 11.93 6.19 -28.01
N ILE A 253 11.03 5.34 -28.54
CA ILE A 253 11.23 3.89 -28.60
C ILE A 253 12.38 3.56 -29.57
N ILE A 254 12.42 4.20 -30.75
CA ILE A 254 13.50 3.99 -31.73
C ILE A 254 14.85 4.43 -31.15
N ALA A 255 14.92 5.57 -30.49
CA ALA A 255 16.15 6.04 -29.84
C ALA A 255 16.61 5.10 -28.71
N GLY A 256 15.69 4.55 -27.91
CA GLY A 256 16.00 3.60 -26.84
C GLY A 256 16.52 2.26 -27.36
N VAL A 257 15.97 1.75 -28.46
CA VAL A 257 16.43 0.50 -29.11
C VAL A 257 17.82 0.69 -29.71
N VAL A 258 18.08 1.83 -30.36
CA VAL A 258 19.41 2.14 -30.93
C VAL A 258 20.46 2.27 -29.83
N ALA A 259 20.13 2.92 -28.71
CA ALA A 259 21.05 3.03 -27.57
C ALA A 259 21.41 1.65 -26.97
N LEU A 260 20.43 0.76 -26.83
CA LEU A 260 20.67 -0.61 -26.33
C LEU A 260 21.53 -1.43 -27.31
N ALA A 261 21.31 -1.29 -28.61
CA ALA A 261 22.14 -1.96 -29.62
C ALA A 261 23.60 -1.47 -29.58
N VAL A 262 23.82 -0.16 -29.45
CA VAL A 262 25.18 0.42 -29.33
C VAL A 262 25.87 -0.05 -28.05
N CYS A 263 25.17 -0.08 -26.91
CA CYS A 263 25.71 -0.59 -25.65
C CYS A 263 26.06 -2.10 -25.73
N ALA A 264 25.22 -2.90 -26.40
CA ALA A 264 25.48 -4.33 -26.59
C ALA A 264 26.70 -4.58 -27.49
N VAL A 265 26.86 -3.80 -28.57
CA VAL A 265 28.04 -3.89 -29.46
C VAL A 265 29.32 -3.47 -28.73
N ALA A 266 29.27 -2.40 -27.93
CA ALA A 266 30.41 -1.96 -27.13
C ALA A 266 30.81 -2.99 -26.07
N ALA A 267 29.84 -3.58 -25.37
CA ALA A 267 30.08 -4.64 -24.40
C ALA A 267 30.66 -5.90 -25.06
N TRP A 268 30.16 -6.30 -26.23
CA TRP A 268 30.68 -7.43 -26.98
C TRP A 268 32.12 -7.20 -27.46
N LEU A 269 32.43 -6.01 -27.99
CA LEU A 269 33.80 -5.65 -28.39
C LEU A 269 34.77 -5.63 -27.20
N ALA A 270 34.33 -5.15 -26.03
CA ALA A 270 35.13 -5.15 -24.81
C ALA A 270 35.44 -6.58 -24.32
N VAL A 271 34.46 -7.49 -24.36
CA VAL A 271 34.64 -8.90 -24.02
C VAL A 271 35.57 -9.60 -25.03
N ARG A 272 35.40 -9.33 -26.33
CA ARG A 272 36.25 -9.89 -27.38
C ARG A 272 37.71 -9.48 -27.20
N ARG A 273 37.99 -8.19 -26.92
CA ARG A 273 39.36 -7.71 -26.66
C ARG A 273 39.99 -8.34 -25.41
N ARG A 274 39.21 -8.59 -24.36
CA ARG A 274 39.71 -9.28 -23.15
C ARG A 274 40.03 -10.76 -23.39
N ARG A 275 39.28 -11.45 -24.26
CA ARG A 275 39.56 -12.86 -24.60
C ARG A 275 40.82 -13.01 -25.46
N VAL A 276 41.09 -12.08 -26.38
CA VAL A 276 42.32 -12.11 -27.20
C VAL A 276 43.57 -11.85 -26.36
N ARG A 277 43.50 -11.01 -25.31
CA ARG A 277 44.63 -10.75 -24.39
C ARG A 277 44.92 -11.87 -23.39
N LYS A 278 44.10 -12.91 -23.32
CA LYS A 278 44.32 -14.10 -22.46
C LYS A 278 44.83 -15.32 -23.22
N ALA A 279 45.07 -15.17 -24.54
CA ALA A 279 45.53 -16.24 -25.43
C ALA A 279 46.98 -16.01 -25.92
N VAL A 280 47.75 -15.18 -25.21
CA VAL A 280 49.20 -14.99 -25.39
C VAL A 280 49.89 -15.43 -24.12
#